data_AF-A0A212SEK4-F1
#
_entry.id   AF-A0A212SEK4-F1
#
_cell.length_a   1.000
_cell.length_b   1.000
_cell.length_c   1.000
_cell.angle_alpha   90.00
_cell.angle_beta   90.00
_cell.angle_gamma   90.00
#
_symmetry.space_group_name_H-M   'P 1'
#
loop_
_entity.id
_entity.type
_entity.pdbx_description
1 polymer ?
#
loop_
_entity_poly.entity_id
_entity_poly.type
_entity_poly.pdbx_seq_one_letter_code
_entity_poly.pdbx_strand_id
1 'polypeptide(L)'
;MKLLERLKQQLDASDFNKFVNVADSLKEVDTQSLYPLFCKAFTFEAIRKQTPNGETAEIPARIIQFWDQRVPPDDVLKCISQWREIDGFEHIMFDQHMAGTYIGATYGPTEIEAFEYCHHPAMRCDYFRLAYLAQYGGIYIDADNVPGRRHLRELLDGRGGLKLQFLCAGNNEMVSRERILTNTENKNLWRYYFNNDPIITKPNHPVIIRALRRATKEILLCKERREKASIHWVTGPDNLSLVLFDEFMHCIKTDSDFDFCGIEDWNAYGCQLWKLDYRGTDRDWRSGKSV
;
A
#
# COMPACT_ATOMS: atom_id res chain seq x y z
N MET A 1 -22.75 14.12 7.02
CA MET A 1 -23.09 13.56 8.32
C MET A 1 -22.90 12.05 8.52
N LYS A 2 -22.86 11.15 7.53
CA LYS A 2 -22.83 9.70 7.83
C LYS A 2 -21.48 9.17 8.34
N LEU A 3 -20.34 9.63 7.80
CA LEU A 3 -19.02 9.09 8.18
C LEU A 3 -18.55 9.53 9.58
N LEU A 4 -18.76 10.80 9.94
CA LEU A 4 -18.44 11.30 11.29
C LEU A 4 -19.32 10.64 12.37
N GLU A 5 -20.60 10.40 12.10
CA GLU A 5 -21.46 9.66 13.03
C GLU A 5 -20.97 8.23 13.27
N ARG A 6 -20.52 7.54 12.22
CA ARG A 6 -19.90 6.21 12.32
C ARG A 6 -18.63 6.25 13.19
N LEU A 7 -17.76 7.23 12.99
CA LEU A 7 -16.55 7.43 13.80
C LEU A 7 -16.88 7.69 15.28
N LYS A 8 -17.89 8.54 15.55
CA LYS A 8 -18.31 8.89 16.91
C LYS A 8 -18.74 7.68 17.75
N GLN A 9 -19.30 6.66 17.11
CA GLN A 9 -19.72 5.43 17.79
C GLN A 9 -18.56 4.52 18.18
N GLN A 10 -17.37 4.71 17.60
CA GLN A 10 -16.24 3.78 17.72
C GLN A 10 -15.03 4.36 18.43
N LEU A 11 -14.87 5.69 18.39
CA LEU A 11 -13.78 6.39 19.03
C LEU A 11 -14.25 6.94 20.39
N ASP A 12 -13.33 6.97 21.36
CA ASP A 12 -13.57 7.74 22.58
C ASP A 12 -13.70 9.24 22.25
N ALA A 13 -14.30 10.01 23.16
CA ALA A 13 -14.59 11.43 22.91
C ALA A 13 -13.32 12.25 22.61
N SER A 14 -12.17 11.87 23.18
CA SER A 14 -10.90 12.58 22.94
C SER A 14 -10.41 12.35 21.52
N ASP A 15 -10.38 11.10 21.08
CA ASP A 15 -9.95 10.71 19.73
C ASP A 15 -10.95 11.21 18.66
N PHE A 16 -12.25 11.15 18.93
CA PHE A 16 -13.27 11.71 18.02
C PHE A 16 -13.12 13.23 17.85
N ASN A 17 -12.93 13.98 18.94
CA ASN A 17 -12.76 15.43 18.86
C ASN A 17 -11.50 15.83 18.09
N LYS A 18 -10.43 15.03 18.13
CA LYS A 18 -9.25 15.25 17.27
C LYS A 18 -9.61 15.13 15.79
N PHE A 19 -10.40 14.14 15.38
CA PHE A 19 -10.86 14.01 14.00
C PHE A 19 -11.71 15.19 13.54
N VAL A 20 -12.68 15.61 14.36
CA VAL A 20 -13.59 16.73 14.04
C VAL A 20 -12.81 18.03 13.90
N ASN A 21 -11.95 18.35 14.88
CA ASN A 21 -11.15 19.57 14.84
C ASN A 21 -10.28 19.66 13.59
N VAL A 22 -9.75 18.52 13.13
CA VAL A 22 -8.93 18.46 11.92
C VAL A 22 -9.76 18.64 10.67
N ALA A 23 -10.90 17.95 10.57
CA ALA A 23 -11.83 18.09 9.45
C ALA A 23 -12.32 19.54 9.28
N ASP A 24 -12.51 20.25 10.40
CA ASP A 24 -13.00 21.63 10.43
C ASP A 24 -11.90 22.69 10.22
N SER A 25 -10.64 22.40 10.59
CA SER A 25 -9.58 23.43 10.68
C SER A 25 -9.06 24.00 9.36
N LEU A 26 -9.40 23.44 8.20
CA LEU A 26 -9.06 23.94 6.83
C LEU A 26 -7.59 24.30 6.53
N LYS A 27 -6.65 24.13 7.47
CA LYS A 27 -5.21 24.35 7.28
C LYS A 27 -4.53 23.02 7.02
N GLU A 28 -3.40 23.08 6.32
CA GLU A 28 -2.48 21.97 6.08
C GLU A 28 -2.39 21.10 7.34
N VAL A 29 -3.13 20.00 7.28
CA VAL A 29 -3.23 19.06 8.38
C VAL A 29 -1.81 18.52 8.55
N ASP A 30 -1.28 18.56 9.76
CA ASP A 30 -0.07 17.81 10.08
C ASP A 30 -0.40 16.32 9.96
N THR A 31 -0.34 15.82 8.72
CA THR A 31 -0.69 14.46 8.35
C THR A 31 0.13 13.45 9.16
N GLN A 32 1.34 13.82 9.62
CA GLN A 32 2.19 12.93 10.40
C GLN A 32 1.66 12.69 11.82
N SER A 33 1.12 13.70 12.51
CA SER A 33 0.64 13.52 13.88
C SER A 33 -0.70 12.78 13.98
N LEU A 34 -1.50 12.80 12.92
CA LEU A 34 -2.86 12.22 12.90
C LEU A 34 -2.94 10.87 12.19
N TYR A 35 -1.93 10.56 11.41
CA TYR A 35 -1.80 9.29 10.73
C TYR A 35 -1.92 8.05 11.65
N PRO A 36 -1.28 8.01 12.85
CA PRO A 36 -1.51 6.95 13.82
C PRO A 36 -2.96 6.81 14.24
N LEU A 37 -3.67 7.94 14.37
CA LEU A 37 -5.06 7.98 14.81
C LEU A 37 -6.01 7.47 13.71
N PHE A 38 -5.76 7.83 12.45
CA PHE A 38 -6.46 7.26 11.28
C PHE A 38 -6.28 5.76 11.18
N CYS A 39 -5.04 5.31 11.25
CA CYS A 39 -4.71 3.90 11.24
C CYS A 39 -5.45 3.13 12.34
N LYS A 40 -5.47 3.67 13.56
CA LYS A 40 -6.25 3.11 14.68
C LYS A 40 -7.75 3.11 14.39
N ALA A 41 -8.31 4.20 13.86
CA ALA A 41 -9.72 4.28 13.49
C ALA A 41 -10.11 3.14 12.52
N PHE A 42 -9.23 2.82 11.57
CA PHE A 42 -9.47 1.76 10.59
C PHE A 42 -9.45 0.34 11.20
N THR A 43 -8.80 0.13 12.35
CA THR A 43 -8.85 -1.16 13.07
C THR A 43 -10.19 -1.44 13.74
N PHE A 44 -11.03 -0.42 13.95
CA PHE A 44 -12.37 -0.63 14.47
C PHE A 44 -13.27 -1.23 13.39
N GLU A 45 -13.76 -2.43 13.64
CA GLU A 45 -14.57 -3.26 12.74
C GLU A 45 -15.71 -2.51 12.04
N ALA A 46 -16.32 -1.54 12.73
CA ALA A 46 -17.45 -0.81 12.19
C ALA A 46 -17.06 0.24 11.14
N ILE A 47 -15.83 0.75 11.10
CA ILE A 47 -15.39 1.60 9.98
C ILE A 47 -15.01 0.69 8.80
N ARG A 48 -14.27 -0.39 9.07
CA ARG A 48 -13.84 -1.37 8.07
C ARG A 48 -14.97 -2.09 7.34
N LYS A 49 -16.02 -2.54 8.04
CA LYS A 49 -17.16 -3.28 7.45
C LYS A 49 -18.17 -2.38 6.72
N GLN A 50 -17.97 -1.07 6.76
CA GLN A 50 -18.92 -0.10 6.23
C GLN A 50 -18.52 0.50 4.87
N THR A 51 -17.45 0.01 4.25
CA THR A 51 -17.20 0.24 2.81
C THR A 51 -18.50 -0.09 2.06
N PRO A 52 -19.06 0.84 1.26
CA PRO A 52 -20.29 0.57 0.53
C PRO A 52 -20.18 -0.69 -0.33
N ASN A 53 -21.31 -1.39 -0.49
CA ASN A 53 -21.49 -2.22 -1.67
C ASN A 53 -21.66 -1.26 -2.86
N GLY A 54 -20.56 -0.73 -3.39
CA GLY A 54 -20.60 0.01 -4.64
C GLY A 54 -20.68 -0.94 -5.81
N GLU A 55 -21.27 -0.50 -6.93
CA GLU A 55 -21.00 -1.07 -8.25
C GLU A 55 -19.52 -0.79 -8.57
N THR A 56 -18.63 -1.61 -8.05
CA THR A 56 -17.20 -1.50 -8.31
C THR A 56 -16.94 -2.08 -9.70
N ALA A 57 -16.22 -1.33 -10.53
CA ALA A 57 -15.55 -1.95 -11.67
C ALA A 57 -14.76 -3.17 -11.15
N GLU A 58 -14.93 -4.31 -11.81
CA GLU A 58 -14.40 -5.59 -11.35
C GLU A 58 -12.88 -5.51 -11.21
N ILE A 59 -12.34 -5.94 -10.06
CA ILE A 59 -10.90 -6.04 -9.86
C ILE A 59 -10.38 -7.15 -10.77
N PRO A 60 -9.49 -6.87 -11.75
CA PRO A 60 -9.05 -7.89 -12.68
C PRO A 60 -8.35 -9.04 -11.97
N ALA A 61 -8.66 -10.27 -12.38
CA ALA A 61 -8.02 -11.48 -11.87
C ALA A 61 -6.62 -11.67 -12.46
N ARG A 62 -5.73 -10.75 -12.11
CA ARG A 62 -4.35 -10.70 -12.59
C ARG A 62 -3.40 -10.47 -11.43
N ILE A 63 -2.38 -11.30 -11.33
CA ILE A 63 -1.28 -11.19 -10.37
C ILE A 63 -0.10 -10.55 -11.09
N ILE A 64 0.43 -9.48 -10.52
CA ILE A 64 1.55 -8.72 -11.03
C ILE A 64 2.70 -8.81 -10.03
N GLN A 65 3.86 -9.19 -10.53
CA GLN A 65 5.09 -9.23 -9.75
C GLN A 65 6.21 -8.53 -10.52
N PHE A 66 7.20 -8.07 -9.77
CA PHE A 66 8.36 -7.36 -10.32
C PHE A 66 9.66 -7.90 -9.73
N TRP A 67 10.69 -7.96 -10.57
CA TRP A 67 12.08 -8.16 -10.16
C TRP A 67 12.99 -7.36 -11.09
N ASP A 68 13.92 -6.56 -10.58
CA ASP A 68 14.67 -5.59 -11.39
C ASP A 68 15.48 -6.25 -12.53
N GLN A 69 15.97 -7.47 -12.31
CA GLN A 69 16.69 -8.24 -13.32
C GLN A 69 15.77 -9.16 -14.11
N ARG A 70 16.11 -9.37 -15.38
CA ARG A 70 15.38 -10.27 -16.29
C ARG A 70 15.24 -11.70 -15.75
N VAL A 71 16.25 -12.18 -15.01
CA VAL A 71 16.26 -13.51 -14.39
C VAL A 71 16.40 -13.32 -12.88
N PRO A 72 15.35 -13.58 -12.09
CA PRO A 72 15.45 -13.61 -10.63
C PRO A 72 16.32 -14.78 -10.14
N PRO A 73 16.87 -14.70 -8.91
CA PRO A 73 17.53 -15.82 -8.25
C PRO A 73 16.62 -17.06 -8.14
N ASP A 74 17.21 -18.27 -8.09
CA ASP A 74 16.47 -19.54 -8.10
C ASP A 74 15.46 -19.69 -6.96
N ASP A 75 15.80 -19.19 -5.78
CA ASP A 75 14.94 -19.20 -4.59
C ASP A 75 13.74 -18.25 -4.73
N VAL A 76 13.94 -17.08 -5.35
CA VAL A 76 12.87 -16.14 -5.72
C VAL A 76 12.03 -16.70 -6.87
N LEU A 77 12.64 -17.32 -7.87
CA LEU A 77 11.93 -17.96 -8.99
C LEU A 77 10.96 -19.04 -8.50
N LYS A 78 11.32 -19.81 -7.48
CA LYS A 78 10.41 -20.78 -6.83
C LYS A 78 9.21 -20.12 -6.17
N CYS A 79 9.36 -18.91 -5.65
CA CYS A 79 8.25 -18.15 -5.08
C CYS A 79 7.30 -17.69 -6.20
N ILE A 80 7.87 -17.11 -7.25
CA ILE A 80 7.14 -16.62 -8.44
C ILE A 80 6.39 -17.77 -9.15
N SER A 81 7.00 -18.95 -9.30
CA SER A 81 6.39 -20.07 -10.02
C SER A 81 5.10 -20.55 -9.34
N GLN A 82 5.04 -20.51 -8.01
CA GLN A 82 3.84 -20.92 -7.26
C GLN A 82 2.66 -19.96 -7.51
N TRP A 83 2.90 -18.66 -7.67
CA TRP A 83 1.84 -17.72 -8.04
C TRP A 83 1.36 -17.88 -9.48
N ARG A 84 2.26 -18.27 -10.39
CA ARG A 84 1.91 -18.55 -11.79
C ARG A 84 0.96 -19.74 -11.94
N GLU A 85 1.03 -20.68 -11.00
CA GLU A 85 0.20 -21.89 -10.98
C GLU A 85 -1.18 -21.69 -10.35
N ILE A 86 -1.51 -20.48 -9.88
CA ILE A 86 -2.82 -20.20 -9.28
C ILE A 86 -3.91 -20.14 -10.35
N ASP A 87 -4.84 -21.09 -10.30
CA ASP A 87 -5.93 -21.23 -11.26
C ASP A 87 -6.84 -19.99 -11.32
N GLY A 88 -7.19 -19.60 -12.55
CA GLY A 88 -8.13 -18.52 -12.82
C GLY A 88 -7.55 -17.11 -12.61
N PHE A 89 -6.23 -16.99 -12.55
CA PHE A 89 -5.49 -15.73 -12.55
C PHE A 89 -4.49 -15.67 -13.70
N GLU A 90 -4.40 -14.53 -14.37
CA GLU A 90 -3.28 -14.23 -15.25
C GLU A 90 -2.07 -13.80 -14.41
N HIS A 91 -0.91 -14.42 -14.60
CA HIS A 91 0.33 -14.00 -13.96
C HIS A 91 1.19 -13.20 -14.92
N ILE A 92 1.57 -11.98 -14.52
CA ILE A 92 2.46 -11.12 -15.29
C ILE A 92 3.68 -10.75 -14.45
N MET A 93 4.85 -11.05 -15.00
CA MET A 93 6.13 -10.69 -14.42
C MET A 93 6.75 -9.54 -15.20
N PHE A 94 7.22 -8.51 -14.49
CA PHE A 94 7.96 -7.41 -15.07
C PHE A 94 9.41 -7.41 -14.58
N ASP A 95 10.32 -7.08 -15.50
CA ASP A 95 11.65 -6.60 -15.16
C ASP A 95 11.76 -5.08 -15.26
N GLN A 96 12.91 -4.51 -14.88
CA GLN A 96 13.12 -3.06 -14.93
C GLN A 96 12.95 -2.49 -16.35
N HIS A 97 13.37 -3.22 -17.38
CA HIS A 97 13.28 -2.76 -18.77
C HIS A 97 11.83 -2.76 -19.27
N MET A 98 11.09 -3.83 -18.96
CA MET A 98 9.66 -3.93 -19.24
C MET A 98 8.87 -2.85 -18.49
N ALA A 99 9.19 -2.60 -17.22
CA ALA A 99 8.56 -1.57 -16.41
C ALA A 99 8.81 -0.16 -16.97
N GLY A 100 10.06 0.17 -17.32
CA GLY A 100 10.39 1.45 -17.95
C GLY A 100 9.66 1.63 -19.29
N THR A 101 9.70 0.62 -20.16
CA THR A 101 8.97 0.67 -21.45
C THR A 101 7.47 0.90 -21.25
N TYR A 102 6.87 0.20 -20.30
CA TYR A 102 5.47 0.34 -19.94
C TYR A 102 5.13 1.75 -19.43
N ILE A 103 5.91 2.27 -18.47
CA ILE A 103 5.68 3.60 -17.87
C ILE A 103 5.78 4.68 -18.94
N GLY A 104 6.77 4.59 -19.83
CA GLY A 104 6.98 5.57 -20.89
C GLY A 104 5.88 5.58 -21.93
N ALA A 105 5.34 4.41 -22.26
CA ALA A 105 4.22 4.30 -23.18
C ALA A 105 2.88 4.76 -22.56
N THR A 106 2.72 4.65 -21.24
CA THR A 106 1.43 4.90 -20.56
C THR A 106 1.30 6.32 -20.01
N TYR A 107 2.36 6.86 -19.42
CA TYR A 107 2.33 8.14 -18.69
C TYR A 107 3.17 9.23 -19.34
N GLY A 108 4.35 8.86 -19.85
CA GLY A 108 5.23 9.75 -20.60
C GLY A 108 6.54 10.09 -19.89
N PRO A 109 7.22 11.18 -20.32
CA PRO A 109 8.61 11.48 -19.91
C PRO A 109 8.78 11.76 -18.42
N THR A 110 7.80 12.40 -17.76
CA THR A 110 7.91 12.80 -16.35
C THR A 110 7.96 11.58 -15.42
N GLU A 111 7.08 10.60 -15.63
CA GLU A 111 7.05 9.36 -14.84
C GLU A 111 8.25 8.45 -15.16
N ILE A 112 8.73 8.46 -16.40
CA ILE A 112 9.99 7.78 -16.76
C ILE A 112 11.17 8.37 -16.01
N GLU A 113 11.27 9.70 -16.01
CA GLU A 113 12.34 10.41 -15.33
C GLU A 113 12.34 10.10 -13.82
N ALA A 114 11.16 10.05 -13.20
CA ALA A 114 11.03 9.64 -11.80
C ALA A 114 11.43 8.18 -11.59
N PHE A 115 10.96 7.25 -12.42
CA PHE A 115 11.29 5.83 -12.33
C PHE A 115 12.80 5.58 -12.48
N GLU A 116 13.47 6.27 -13.40
CA GLU A 116 14.91 6.17 -13.62
C GLU A 116 15.72 6.74 -12.44
N TYR A 117 15.20 7.76 -11.75
CA TYR A 117 15.84 8.35 -10.58
C TYR A 117 15.68 7.52 -9.30
N CYS A 118 14.76 6.54 -9.27
CA CYS A 118 14.70 5.57 -8.18
C CYS A 118 16.06 4.86 -8.03
N HIS A 119 16.70 4.99 -6.87
CA HIS A 119 18.10 4.59 -6.67
C HIS A 119 18.29 3.13 -6.25
N HIS A 120 17.21 2.44 -5.88
CA HIS A 120 17.23 1.07 -5.37
C HIS A 120 16.19 0.18 -6.07
N PRO A 121 16.47 -1.13 -6.31
CA PRO A 121 15.49 -2.06 -6.89
C PRO A 121 14.13 -2.07 -6.18
N ALA A 122 14.11 -2.09 -4.85
CA ALA A 122 12.87 -2.01 -4.06
C ALA A 122 12.08 -0.70 -4.32
N MET A 123 12.78 0.43 -4.50
CA MET A 123 12.13 1.71 -4.80
C MET A 123 11.53 1.72 -6.20
N ARG A 124 12.21 1.13 -7.19
CA ARG A 124 11.68 0.93 -8.55
C ARG A 124 10.44 0.05 -8.53
N CYS A 125 10.49 -1.03 -7.77
CA CYS A 125 9.38 -1.95 -7.54
C CYS A 125 8.15 -1.26 -6.94
N ASP A 126 8.36 -0.43 -5.91
CA ASP A 126 7.33 0.39 -5.28
C ASP A 126 6.72 1.43 -6.22
N TYR A 127 7.53 2.08 -7.06
CA TYR A 127 7.01 3.01 -8.06
C TYR A 127 6.22 2.29 -9.15
N PHE A 128 6.79 1.19 -9.69
CA PHE A 128 6.18 0.40 -10.75
C PHE A 128 4.82 -0.18 -10.34
N ARG A 129 4.67 -0.72 -9.12
CA ARG A 129 3.38 -1.28 -8.69
C ARG A 129 2.26 -0.24 -8.70
N LEU A 130 2.56 1.00 -8.30
CA LEU A 130 1.59 2.11 -8.37
C LEU A 130 1.27 2.46 -9.82
N ALA A 131 2.28 2.55 -10.68
CA ALA A 131 2.11 2.86 -12.10
C ALA A 131 1.24 1.82 -12.82
N TYR A 132 1.49 0.53 -12.60
CA TYR A 132 0.72 -0.53 -13.22
C TYR A 132 -0.73 -0.55 -12.71
N LEU A 133 -0.91 -0.57 -11.39
CA LEU A 133 -2.22 -0.72 -10.77
C LEU A 133 -3.12 0.50 -11.01
N ALA A 134 -2.56 1.70 -11.14
CA ALA A 134 -3.34 2.89 -11.50
C ALA A 134 -4.08 2.72 -12.83
N GLN A 135 -3.44 2.12 -13.84
CA GLN A 135 -4.02 1.94 -15.16
C GLN A 135 -4.87 0.67 -15.28
N TYR A 136 -4.37 -0.45 -14.76
CA TYR A 136 -4.95 -1.77 -15.03
C TYR A 136 -5.58 -2.45 -13.82
N GLY A 137 -5.38 -1.92 -12.61
CA GLY A 137 -5.76 -2.64 -11.40
C GLY A 137 -5.13 -4.03 -11.31
N GLY A 138 -5.79 -4.90 -10.56
CA GLY A 138 -5.37 -6.28 -10.32
C GLY A 138 -4.80 -6.46 -8.91
N ILE A 139 -3.91 -7.44 -8.77
CA ILE A 139 -3.25 -7.81 -7.52
C ILE A 139 -1.75 -7.69 -7.71
N TYR A 140 -1.12 -6.75 -7.02
CA TYR A 140 0.33 -6.77 -6.90
C TYR A 140 0.74 -7.59 -5.66
N ILE A 141 1.74 -8.47 -5.83
CA ILE A 141 2.34 -9.29 -4.76
C ILE A 141 3.86 -9.27 -4.92
N ASP A 142 4.62 -9.04 -3.83
CA ASP A 142 6.08 -9.09 -3.87
C ASP A 142 6.60 -10.47 -4.34
N ALA A 143 7.71 -10.46 -5.09
CA ALA A 143 8.28 -11.66 -5.72
C ALA A 143 8.78 -12.73 -4.73
N ASP A 144 8.96 -12.38 -3.47
CA ASP A 144 9.45 -13.23 -2.38
C ASP A 144 8.31 -13.79 -1.50
N ASN A 145 7.06 -13.57 -1.88
CA ASN A 145 5.89 -14.19 -1.26
C ASN A 145 5.55 -15.53 -1.92
N VAL A 146 4.92 -16.43 -1.18
CA VAL A 146 4.30 -17.67 -1.68
C VAL A 146 2.80 -17.70 -1.39
N PRO A 147 1.99 -18.42 -2.18
CA PRO A 147 0.58 -18.61 -1.89
C PRO A 147 0.31 -19.24 -0.52
N GLY A 148 -0.78 -18.81 0.11
CA GLY A 148 -1.29 -19.32 1.37
C GLY A 148 -2.35 -20.42 1.20
N ARG A 149 -3.11 -20.65 2.27
CA ARG A 149 -4.15 -21.71 2.34
C ARG A 149 -5.49 -21.31 1.72
N ARG A 150 -5.80 -20.01 1.64
CA ARG A 150 -7.05 -19.46 1.10
C ARG A 150 -6.84 -18.99 -0.32
N HIS A 151 -7.90 -19.04 -1.11
CA HIS A 151 -7.83 -18.71 -2.52
C HIS A 151 -7.94 -17.19 -2.74
N LEU A 152 -7.09 -16.61 -3.60
CA LEU A 152 -7.07 -15.16 -3.86
C LEU A 152 -8.40 -14.60 -4.41
N ARG A 153 -9.22 -15.44 -5.07
CA ARG A 153 -10.54 -15.04 -5.60
C ARG A 153 -11.41 -14.40 -4.52
N GLU A 154 -11.31 -14.86 -3.27
CA GLU A 154 -12.06 -14.31 -2.15
C GLU A 154 -11.70 -12.84 -1.85
N LEU A 155 -10.54 -12.37 -2.31
CA LEU A 155 -10.11 -10.97 -2.23
C LEU A 155 -10.49 -10.16 -3.47
N LEU A 156 -11.04 -10.74 -4.54
CA LEU A 156 -11.62 -9.99 -5.65
C LEU A 156 -13.07 -9.63 -5.35
N ASP A 157 -13.80 -10.56 -4.73
CA ASP A 157 -15.23 -10.39 -4.41
C ASP A 157 -15.46 -9.38 -3.26
N GLY A 158 -16.66 -8.79 -3.23
CA GLY A 158 -17.13 -7.98 -2.10
C GLY A 158 -16.88 -6.47 -2.22
N ARG A 159 -16.65 -5.82 -1.07
CA ARG A 159 -16.65 -4.35 -0.93
C ARG A 159 -15.28 -3.73 -1.22
N GLY A 160 -15.30 -2.52 -1.77
CA GLY A 160 -14.13 -1.67 -1.93
C GLY A 160 -13.34 -1.96 -3.21
N GLY A 161 -13.07 -0.90 -3.97
CA GLY A 161 -12.19 -0.89 -5.13
C GLY A 161 -10.69 -0.87 -4.80
N LEU A 162 -10.31 -0.79 -3.52
CA LEU A 162 -8.93 -0.91 -3.05
C LEU A 162 -8.87 -1.71 -1.74
N LYS A 163 -8.04 -2.75 -1.68
CA LYS A 163 -7.85 -3.59 -0.50
C LYS A 163 -6.37 -3.61 -0.13
N LEU A 164 -6.10 -3.29 1.14
CA LEU A 164 -4.75 -3.12 1.68
C LEU A 164 -4.61 -3.85 3.00
N GLN A 165 -3.42 -4.38 3.28
CA GLN A 165 -3.14 -4.95 4.60
C GLN A 165 -2.82 -3.82 5.59
N PHE A 166 -3.55 -3.79 6.70
CA PHE A 166 -3.23 -2.89 7.80
C PHE A 166 -2.09 -3.45 8.64
N LEU A 167 -1.09 -2.62 8.93
CA LEU A 167 0.07 -2.97 9.72
C LEU A 167 0.36 -1.97 10.84
N CYS A 168 0.88 -2.51 11.94
CA CYS A 168 1.45 -1.72 13.02
C CYS A 168 2.78 -2.36 13.39
N ALA A 169 3.84 -1.57 13.39
CA ALA A 169 5.16 -1.98 13.84
C ALA A 169 5.51 -1.24 15.13
N GLY A 170 5.87 -1.97 16.17
CA GLY A 170 6.35 -1.42 17.45
C GLY A 170 7.65 -2.11 17.82
N ASN A 171 8.70 -1.35 18.12
CA ASN A 171 10.01 -1.89 18.51
C ASN A 171 10.57 -2.92 17.50
N ASN A 172 10.56 -2.59 16.20
CA ASN A 172 11.01 -3.45 15.09
C ASN A 172 10.22 -4.76 14.88
N GLU A 173 9.07 -4.92 15.53
CA GLU A 173 8.22 -6.10 15.37
C GLU A 173 6.81 -5.74 14.92
N MET A 174 6.20 -6.66 14.18
CA MET A 174 4.78 -6.60 13.83
C MET A 174 3.92 -6.78 15.07
N VAL A 175 3.04 -5.81 15.33
CA VAL A 175 2.11 -5.82 16.47
C VAL A 175 0.83 -6.53 16.04
N SER A 176 0.40 -7.56 16.80
CA SER A 176 -0.86 -8.26 16.52
C SER A 176 -2.06 -7.34 16.72
N ARG A 177 -3.15 -7.63 16.01
CA ARG A 177 -4.43 -6.91 16.13
C ARG A 177 -4.92 -6.83 17.57
N GLU A 178 -4.89 -7.94 18.29
CA GLU A 178 -5.35 -8.04 19.68
C GLU A 178 -4.55 -7.08 20.55
N ARG A 179 -3.23 -7.02 20.34
CA ARG A 179 -2.33 -6.11 21.06
C ARG A 179 -2.58 -4.65 20.69
N ILE A 180 -2.94 -4.34 19.44
CA ILE A 180 -3.31 -2.98 19.03
C ILE A 180 -4.58 -2.49 19.76
N LEU A 181 -5.58 -3.37 19.89
CA LEU A 181 -6.87 -3.03 20.51
C LEU A 181 -6.81 -2.98 22.04
N THR A 182 -5.95 -3.80 22.66
CA THR A 182 -5.91 -3.98 24.13
C THR A 182 -4.86 -3.15 24.86
N ASN A 183 -3.78 -2.74 24.19
CA ASN A 183 -2.66 -2.13 24.89
C ASN A 183 -2.83 -0.61 25.04
N THR A 184 -2.93 -0.13 26.28
CA THR A 184 -3.01 1.29 26.64
C THR A 184 -1.65 1.94 26.89
N GLU A 185 -0.59 1.14 27.06
CA GLU A 185 0.72 1.58 27.53
C GLU A 185 1.75 1.48 26.38
N ASN A 186 2.42 2.59 26.05
CA ASN A 186 3.42 2.75 24.97
C ASN A 186 2.92 2.96 23.52
N LYS A 187 1.75 3.59 23.34
CA LYS A 187 1.17 3.92 22.03
C LYS A 187 2.02 4.86 21.16
N ASN A 188 2.86 5.70 21.77
CA ASN A 188 3.63 6.73 21.07
C ASN A 188 4.89 6.20 20.35
N LEU A 189 5.24 4.91 20.57
CA LEU A 189 6.40 4.26 19.94
C LEU A 189 6.04 3.35 18.76
N TRP A 190 4.74 3.26 18.43
CA TRP A 190 4.25 2.41 17.36
C TRP A 190 4.10 3.20 16.07
N ARG A 191 4.59 2.61 14.98
CA ARG A 191 4.39 3.09 13.62
C ARG A 191 3.24 2.32 12.99
N TYR A 192 2.16 3.02 12.71
CA TYR A 192 1.03 2.44 12.01
C TYR A 192 1.15 2.75 10.52
N TYR A 193 0.76 1.83 9.65
CA TYR A 193 0.71 2.05 8.20
C TYR A 193 -0.11 1.01 7.47
N PHE A 194 -0.52 1.31 6.25
CA PHE A 194 -1.00 0.30 5.31
C PHE A 194 0.16 -0.23 4.50
N ASN A 195 0.31 -1.54 4.46
CA ASN A 195 1.33 -2.15 3.63
C ASN A 195 1.08 -1.81 2.16
N ASN A 196 2.17 -1.64 1.40
CA ASN A 196 2.08 -1.53 -0.05
C ASN A 196 2.30 -2.89 -0.75
N ASP A 197 2.24 -3.99 0.02
CA ASP A 197 2.22 -5.38 -0.43
C ASP A 197 1.26 -6.21 0.46
N PRO A 198 0.28 -6.94 -0.09
CA PRO A 198 -0.20 -6.80 -1.45
C PRO A 198 -0.93 -5.45 -1.65
N ILE A 199 -1.15 -5.06 -2.90
CA ILE A 199 -2.15 -4.05 -3.26
C ILE A 199 -3.15 -4.71 -4.21
N ILE A 200 -4.42 -4.66 -3.86
CA ILE A 200 -5.52 -5.22 -4.65
C ILE A 200 -6.45 -4.10 -5.03
N THR A 201 -6.64 -3.82 -6.31
CA THR A 201 -7.40 -2.63 -6.69
C THR A 201 -8.02 -2.71 -8.08
N LYS A 202 -9.14 -2.01 -8.26
CA LYS A 202 -9.72 -1.78 -9.58
C LYS A 202 -8.87 -0.78 -10.38
N PRO A 203 -8.95 -0.80 -11.72
CA PRO A 203 -8.36 0.24 -12.56
C PRO A 203 -8.82 1.64 -12.12
N ASN A 204 -7.95 2.63 -12.29
CA ASN A 204 -8.23 4.03 -12.06
C ASN A 204 -8.65 4.39 -10.62
N HIS A 205 -8.26 3.59 -9.61
CA HIS A 205 -8.58 3.92 -8.23
C HIS A 205 -7.90 5.24 -7.80
N PRO A 206 -8.65 6.26 -7.31
CA PRO A 206 -8.11 7.60 -7.06
C PRO A 206 -6.91 7.63 -6.11
N VAL A 207 -6.93 6.79 -5.06
CA VAL A 207 -5.81 6.68 -4.11
C VAL A 207 -4.52 6.23 -4.80
N ILE A 208 -4.59 5.26 -5.72
CA ILE A 208 -3.40 4.74 -6.41
C ILE A 208 -2.84 5.77 -7.38
N ILE A 209 -3.71 6.44 -8.14
CA ILE A 209 -3.31 7.55 -9.03
C ILE A 209 -2.65 8.68 -8.24
N ARG A 210 -3.23 9.08 -7.10
CA ARG A 210 -2.65 10.15 -6.28
C ARG A 210 -1.34 9.70 -5.60
N ALA A 211 -1.21 8.45 -5.20
CA ALA A 211 0.03 7.90 -4.66
C ALA A 211 1.15 7.90 -5.73
N LEU A 212 0.84 7.54 -6.98
CA LEU A 212 1.79 7.64 -8.10
C LEU A 212 2.20 9.10 -8.36
N ARG A 213 1.24 10.03 -8.41
CA ARG A 213 1.52 11.46 -8.62
C ARG A 213 2.38 12.05 -7.50
N ARG A 214 2.07 11.71 -6.24
CA ARG A 214 2.86 12.14 -5.09
C ARG A 214 4.28 11.59 -5.18
N ALA A 215 4.44 10.28 -5.41
CA ALA A 215 5.76 9.66 -5.57
C ALA A 215 6.56 10.35 -6.69
N THR A 216 5.96 10.56 -7.85
CA THR A 216 6.59 11.24 -9.00
C THR A 216 7.08 12.64 -8.61
N LYS A 217 6.21 13.46 -7.99
CA LYS A 217 6.58 14.80 -7.52
C LYS A 217 7.74 14.78 -6.53
N GLU A 218 7.66 13.95 -5.49
CA GLU A 218 8.67 13.89 -4.43
C GLU A 218 10.02 13.39 -4.95
N ILE A 219 10.02 12.41 -5.87
CA ILE A 219 11.24 11.92 -6.53
C ILE A 219 11.91 13.04 -7.32
N LEU A 220 11.14 13.80 -8.11
CA LEU A 220 11.68 14.89 -8.92
C LEU A 220 12.18 16.06 -8.06
N LEU A 221 11.52 16.36 -6.93
CA LEU A 221 12.02 17.33 -5.95
C LEU A 221 13.35 16.87 -5.33
N CYS A 222 13.50 15.59 -4.98
CA CYS A 222 14.78 15.04 -4.53
C CYS A 222 15.84 15.14 -5.63
N LYS A 223 15.47 14.90 -6.90
CA LYS A 223 16.38 15.04 -8.05
C LYS A 223 16.88 16.48 -8.22
N GLU A 224 15.99 17.47 -8.15
CA GLU A 224 16.36 18.89 -8.20
C GLU A 224 17.36 19.27 -7.10
N ARG A 225 17.18 18.69 -5.91
CA ARG A 225 18.06 18.88 -4.74
C ARG A 225 19.33 18.02 -4.76
N ARG A 226 19.44 17.08 -5.71
CA ARG A 226 20.52 16.08 -5.80
C ARG A 226 20.58 15.17 -4.57
N GLU A 227 19.41 14.82 -4.04
CA GLU A 227 19.23 13.98 -2.86
C GLU A 227 18.67 12.61 -3.24
N LYS A 228 18.91 11.60 -2.40
CA LYS A 228 18.22 10.31 -2.50
C LYS A 228 16.86 10.40 -1.84
N ALA A 229 15.81 10.03 -2.59
CA ALA A 229 14.47 9.90 -2.04
C ALA A 229 14.38 8.73 -1.05
N SER A 230 13.63 8.91 0.04
CA SER A 230 13.38 7.84 1.01
C SER A 230 12.47 6.77 0.42
N ILE A 231 12.94 5.51 0.37
CA ILE A 231 12.19 4.38 -0.19
C ILE A 231 10.82 4.26 0.49
N HIS A 232 10.80 4.19 1.82
CA HIS A 232 9.57 3.96 2.59
C HIS A 232 8.58 5.15 2.54
N TRP A 233 9.11 6.39 2.50
CA TRP A 233 8.29 7.62 2.56
C TRP A 233 7.78 8.10 1.21
N VAL A 234 8.56 7.88 0.15
CA VAL A 234 8.30 8.42 -1.18
C VAL A 234 7.56 7.42 -2.07
N THR A 235 7.99 6.16 -2.07
CA THR A 235 7.39 5.11 -2.93
C THR A 235 6.71 4.00 -2.12
N GLY A 236 7.18 3.79 -0.89
CA GLY A 236 6.77 2.69 -0.02
C GLY A 236 5.47 2.92 0.76
N PRO A 237 5.28 2.18 1.87
CA PRO A 237 4.03 2.17 2.63
C PRO A 237 3.55 3.53 3.15
N ASP A 238 4.43 4.45 3.55
CA ASP A 238 3.94 5.74 4.05
C ASP A 238 3.33 6.59 2.94
N ASN A 239 3.87 6.54 1.71
CA ASN A 239 3.32 7.30 0.58
C ASN A 239 1.85 6.91 0.34
N LEU A 240 1.59 5.61 0.28
CA LEU A 240 0.24 5.08 0.08
C LEU A 240 -0.66 5.45 1.25
N SER A 241 -0.15 5.32 2.47
CA SER A 241 -0.93 5.54 3.68
C SER A 241 -1.30 7.01 3.92
N LEU A 242 -0.41 7.95 3.58
CA LEU A 242 -0.70 9.38 3.59
C LEU A 242 -1.81 9.73 2.60
N VAL A 243 -1.74 9.20 1.38
CA VAL A 243 -2.76 9.46 0.35
C VAL A 243 -4.11 8.82 0.69
N LEU A 244 -4.09 7.69 1.39
CA LEU A 244 -5.29 7.04 1.92
C LEU A 244 -5.92 7.89 3.04
N PHE A 245 -5.10 8.45 3.93
CA PHE A 245 -5.56 9.38 4.95
C PHE A 245 -6.19 10.63 4.34
N ASP A 246 -5.54 11.22 3.33
CA ASP A 246 -6.08 12.38 2.62
C ASP A 246 -7.44 12.06 1.96
N GLU A 247 -7.61 10.87 1.36
CA GLU A 247 -8.90 10.42 0.83
C GLU A 247 -9.96 10.35 1.92
N PHE A 248 -9.61 9.74 3.05
CA PHE A 248 -10.53 9.56 4.16
C PHE A 248 -11.03 10.90 4.70
N MET A 249 -10.11 11.86 4.88
CA MET A 249 -10.44 13.21 5.30
C MET A 249 -11.27 13.96 4.25
N HIS A 250 -11.00 13.74 2.96
CA HIS A 250 -11.84 14.27 1.89
C HIS A 250 -13.27 13.72 1.98
N CYS A 251 -13.45 12.41 2.16
CA CYS A 251 -14.77 11.79 2.33
C CYS A 251 -15.53 12.35 3.54
N ILE A 252 -14.84 12.59 4.67
CA ILE A 252 -15.44 13.25 5.84
C ILE A 252 -15.97 14.63 5.46
N LYS A 253 -15.16 15.43 4.77
CA LYS A 253 -15.46 16.81 4.41
C LYS A 253 -16.61 16.92 3.41
N THR A 254 -16.67 16.03 2.44
CA THR A 254 -17.70 16.03 1.38
C THR A 254 -18.95 15.24 1.76
N ASP A 255 -18.96 14.60 2.93
CA ASP A 255 -19.96 13.61 3.31
C ASP A 255 -20.16 12.49 2.29
N SER A 256 -19.07 12.08 1.64
CA SER A 256 -19.06 10.90 0.77
C SER A 256 -18.62 9.65 1.55
N ASP A 257 -18.81 8.49 0.94
CA ASP A 257 -18.21 7.26 1.45
C ASP A 257 -16.85 7.00 0.79
N PHE A 258 -16.08 6.07 1.35
CA PHE A 258 -14.77 5.67 0.85
C PHE A 258 -14.84 4.30 0.15
N ASP A 259 -13.96 4.08 -0.84
CA ASP A 259 -13.96 2.87 -1.68
C ASP A 259 -12.79 1.92 -1.38
N PHE A 260 -12.36 1.85 -0.12
CA PHE A 260 -11.27 0.98 0.30
C PHE A 260 -11.62 0.13 1.52
N CYS A 261 -10.96 -1.01 1.67
CA CYS A 261 -11.14 -1.93 2.80
C CYS A 261 -9.82 -2.60 3.24
N GLY A 262 -9.81 -3.16 4.45
CA GLY A 262 -8.64 -3.81 5.03
C GLY A 262 -8.62 -5.31 4.83
N ILE A 263 -7.45 -5.86 4.47
CA ILE A 263 -7.14 -7.30 4.47
C ILE A 263 -6.76 -7.70 5.90
N GLU A 264 -7.54 -8.57 6.53
CA GLU A 264 -7.36 -8.92 7.96
C GLU A 264 -6.22 -9.89 8.23
N ASP A 265 -6.14 -10.96 7.42
CA ASP A 265 -5.17 -12.04 7.59
C ASP A 265 -4.53 -12.31 6.22
N TRP A 266 -3.56 -11.48 5.83
CA TRP A 266 -2.81 -11.72 4.59
C TRP A 266 -2.13 -13.10 4.62
N ASN A 267 -1.66 -13.56 5.79
CA ASN A 267 -1.02 -14.87 5.95
C ASN A 267 -1.94 -16.05 5.60
N ALA A 268 -3.26 -15.82 5.48
CA ALA A 268 -4.16 -16.81 4.91
C ALA A 268 -4.03 -16.97 3.39
N TYR A 269 -3.66 -15.91 2.68
CA TYR A 269 -3.64 -15.83 1.22
C TYR A 269 -2.24 -15.85 0.64
N GLY A 270 -1.26 -15.26 1.33
CA GLY A 270 0.13 -15.22 0.92
C GLY A 270 1.06 -15.06 2.12
N CYS A 271 2.30 -15.52 2.01
CA CYS A 271 3.29 -15.46 3.09
C CYS A 271 4.66 -15.09 2.53
N GLN A 272 5.33 -14.13 3.17
CA GLN A 272 6.69 -13.76 2.83
C GLN A 272 7.69 -14.82 3.30
N LEU A 273 8.55 -15.28 2.40
CA LEU A 273 9.65 -16.17 2.76
C LEU A 273 10.87 -15.35 3.24
N TRP A 274 11.22 -15.53 4.51
CA TRP A 274 12.33 -14.83 5.15
C TRP A 274 13.70 -15.45 4.87
N LYS A 275 13.75 -16.76 4.60
CA LYS A 275 14.99 -17.51 4.33
C LYS A 275 15.24 -17.59 2.82
N LEU A 276 15.65 -16.46 2.25
CA LEU A 276 16.03 -16.33 0.85
C LEU A 276 17.44 -15.75 0.74
N ASP A 277 18.25 -16.31 -0.14
CA ASP A 277 19.68 -16.03 -0.30
C ASP A 277 19.91 -14.58 -0.70
N TYR A 278 19.04 -14.00 -1.53
CA TYR A 278 19.17 -12.60 -1.97
C TYR A 278 19.11 -11.62 -0.78
N ARG A 279 18.49 -11.99 0.35
CA ARG A 279 18.39 -11.11 1.53
C ARG A 279 19.74 -10.89 2.23
N GLY A 280 20.74 -11.73 1.93
CA GLY A 280 22.13 -11.50 2.36
C GLY A 280 22.89 -10.47 1.54
N THR A 281 22.28 -9.93 0.46
CA THR A 281 22.93 -9.02 -0.49
C THR A 281 22.53 -7.56 -0.28
N ASP A 282 23.11 -6.63 -1.06
CA ASP A 282 22.74 -5.22 -1.09
C ASP A 282 21.33 -4.95 -1.64
N ARG A 283 20.66 -5.98 -2.17
CA ARG A 283 19.27 -5.94 -2.65
C ARG A 283 18.24 -5.90 -1.53
N ASP A 284 18.59 -6.35 -0.31
CA ASP A 284 17.69 -6.15 0.83
C ASP A 284 17.77 -4.70 1.27
N TRP A 285 16.72 -3.95 0.98
CA TRP A 285 16.61 -2.55 1.36
C TRP A 285 16.69 -2.35 2.89
N ARG A 286 16.41 -3.39 3.69
CA ARG A 286 16.51 -3.36 5.16
C ARG A 286 17.95 -3.45 5.67
N SER A 287 18.89 -3.88 4.83
CA SER A 287 20.29 -4.07 5.24
C SER A 287 21.02 -2.76 5.52
N GLY A 288 20.43 -1.60 5.18
CA GLY A 288 21.03 -0.28 5.40
C GLY A 288 22.31 -0.02 4.61
N LYS A 289 22.74 -0.97 3.77
CA LYS A 289 23.95 -0.86 2.93
C LYS A 289 23.74 0.02 1.69
N SER A 290 22.52 0.53 1.50
CA SER A 290 22.10 1.34 0.34
C SER A 290 21.78 2.81 0.68
N VAL A 291 22.21 3.32 1.84
CA VAL A 291 22.16 4.76 2.19
C VAL A 291 23.22 5.55 1.43
#